data_AF-A0A525WN48-F1
#
_entry.id   AF-A0A525WN48-F1
#
_cell.length_a   1.000
_cell.length_b   1.000
_cell.length_c   1.000
_cell.angle_alpha   90.00
_cell.angle_beta   90.00
_cell.angle_gamma   90.00
#
_symmetry.space_group_name_H-M   'P 1'
#
loop_
_entity.id
_entity.type
_entity.pdbx_description
1 polymer ?
#
loop_
_entity_poly.entity_id
_entity_poly.type
_entity_poly.pdbx_seq_one_letter_code
_entity_poly.pdbx_strand_id
1 'polypeptide(L)'
;MGTVNGLNLINPIDPARLQKETQRIYEVCDGCRRCFNLCPSFNTLLDGIDRYEGDVAKLTPADYHRVVDECYYCKLCYNHCPYTPPHQYGLDFPRLMIAWKKHLAATRGVGWRDRWLIKTDLIGTLGSLAAPLANWVLSSRFFRGLMESWGGLHRDRQVLPFAPETFTQWWTRRGTAQVPASAAKKVALFGSCLISYQSTDVGKATIQVLEKNGVHVVIPEQRCCGMPSFDIGDTAAIQQAASANVASFLPWVEKGYEIVVPVPSCSLMWKREYPEIVGGPDVQRVAERTFDVSEYLMKLKREGALATDFQQKPGRVAYQVPCHLRDQNIGFKSKELMECAGAQVEVIEKCSGHDGSWSAKTEFFPLSMLIAKKAVRTIEQTPADLVASDCPLAGLQLDQAGAMAHAGGRPTKHPIQIVRDAYGLRS
;
A
#
# COMPACT_ATOMS: atom_id res chain seq x y z
N MET A 1 -14.76 1.59 18.32
CA MET A 1 -14.71 2.76 17.42
C MET A 1 -13.51 3.60 17.83
N GLY A 2 -12.39 3.43 17.13
CA GLY A 2 -11.11 4.05 17.43
C GLY A 2 -11.14 5.55 17.16
N THR A 3 -11.65 6.27 18.16
CA THR A 3 -11.49 7.71 18.24
C THR A 3 -10.05 8.03 18.62
N VAL A 4 -9.35 8.83 17.81
CA VAL A 4 -8.10 9.46 18.24
C VAL A 4 -8.51 10.66 19.07
N ASN A 5 -8.58 10.49 20.39
CA ASN A 5 -8.99 11.54 21.34
C ASN A 5 -10.28 12.29 20.88
N GLY A 6 -11.22 11.52 20.31
CA GLY A 6 -12.52 11.93 19.75
C GLY A 6 -12.52 12.68 18.42
N LEU A 7 -11.43 12.65 17.65
CA LEU A 7 -11.48 12.83 16.20
C LEU A 7 -12.00 11.54 15.56
N ASN A 8 -13.12 11.64 14.86
CA ASN A 8 -13.76 10.53 14.16
C ASN A 8 -13.67 10.79 12.65
N LEU A 9 -13.03 9.86 11.90
CA LEU A 9 -12.86 10.00 10.45
C LEU A 9 -14.16 9.79 9.66
N ILE A 10 -15.23 9.31 10.26
CA ILE A 10 -16.56 9.17 9.63
C ILE A 10 -17.36 10.47 9.79
N ASN A 11 -17.43 11.02 11.00
CA ASN A 11 -18.23 12.21 11.29
C ASN A 11 -17.53 13.52 10.85
N PRO A 12 -18.27 14.62 10.62
CA PRO A 12 -17.66 15.93 10.42
C PRO A 12 -16.65 16.26 11.52
N ILE A 13 -15.51 16.84 11.13
CA ILE A 13 -14.44 17.20 12.05
C ILE A 13 -14.69 18.60 12.59
N ASP A 14 -14.77 18.73 13.91
CA ASP A 14 -14.77 20.01 14.60
C ASP A 14 -13.38 20.67 14.46
N PRO A 15 -13.27 21.85 13.82
CA PRO A 15 -12.01 22.54 13.62
C PRO A 15 -11.29 22.89 14.93
N ALA A 16 -12.03 23.28 15.98
CA ALA A 16 -11.42 23.64 17.25
C ALA A 16 -10.78 22.43 17.93
N ARG A 17 -11.45 21.28 17.84
CA ARG A 17 -10.90 20.00 18.32
C ARG A 17 -9.70 19.54 17.52
N LEU A 18 -9.74 19.68 16.19
CA LEU A 18 -8.63 19.35 15.30
C LEU A 18 -7.39 20.19 15.63
N GLN A 19 -7.57 21.50 15.79
CA GLN A 19 -6.50 22.43 16.15
C GLN A 19 -5.88 22.05 17.52
N LYS A 20 -6.72 21.81 18.52
CA LYS A 20 -6.28 21.44 19.87
C LYS A 20 -5.47 20.14 19.87
N GLU A 21 -5.96 19.11 19.16
CA GLU A 21 -5.24 17.84 19.06
C GLU A 21 -3.93 17.97 18.26
N THR A 22 -3.91 18.86 17.26
CA THR A 22 -2.69 19.16 16.49
C THR A 22 -1.61 19.75 17.38
N GLN A 23 -1.94 20.79 18.14
CA GLN A 23 -1.00 21.42 19.07
C GLN A 23 -0.47 20.41 20.08
N ARG A 24 -1.37 19.63 20.71
CA ARG A 24 -1.00 18.59 21.66
C ARG A 24 -0.04 17.56 21.08
N ILE A 25 -0.31 17.03 19.88
CA ILE A 25 0.58 16.06 19.24
C ILE A 25 1.92 16.72 18.88
N TYR A 26 1.90 17.93 18.35
CA TYR A 26 3.11 18.64 17.90
C TYR A 26 4.03 18.99 19.07
N GLU A 27 3.50 19.42 20.22
CA GLU A 27 4.26 19.67 21.45
C GLU A 27 4.99 18.41 21.93
N VAL A 28 4.33 17.24 21.94
CA VAL A 28 4.99 15.99 22.32
C VAL A 28 6.01 15.55 21.27
N CYS A 29 5.72 15.77 19.99
CA CYS A 29 6.67 15.50 18.90
C CYS A 29 7.92 16.38 18.99
N ASP A 30 7.77 17.65 19.35
CA ASP A 30 8.86 18.60 19.56
C ASP A 30 9.76 18.19 20.73
N GLY A 31 9.18 17.79 21.86
CA GLY A 31 9.97 17.30 22.99
C GLY A 31 10.75 16.01 22.68
N CYS A 32 10.25 15.17 21.77
CA CYS A 32 10.82 13.85 21.49
C CYS A 32 11.79 13.82 20.30
N ARG A 33 11.45 14.51 19.20
CA ARG A 33 12.16 14.60 17.91
C ARG A 33 12.62 13.31 17.23
N ARG A 34 12.34 12.11 17.76
CA ARG A 34 12.83 10.82 17.25
C ARG A 34 12.47 10.53 15.78
N CYS A 35 11.37 11.10 15.29
CA CYS A 35 10.85 10.84 13.95
C CYS A 35 11.55 11.61 12.82
N PHE A 36 12.48 12.53 13.12
CA PHE A 36 13.13 13.41 12.13
C PHE A 36 13.82 12.66 10.98
N ASN A 37 14.36 11.47 11.23
CA ASN A 37 15.03 10.65 10.22
C ASN A 37 14.08 9.71 9.46
N LEU A 38 12.82 9.61 9.88
CA LEU A 38 11.85 8.64 9.35
C LEU A 38 10.98 9.23 8.23
N CYS A 39 10.61 10.51 8.31
CA CYS A 39 9.57 11.09 7.46
C CYS A 39 9.77 12.59 7.24
N PRO A 40 9.59 13.08 5.99
CA PRO A 40 9.78 14.51 5.66
C PRO A 40 8.84 15.45 6.42
N SER A 41 7.59 15.02 6.69
CA SER A 41 6.65 15.81 7.49
C SER A 41 7.22 16.23 8.84
N PHE A 42 8.05 15.38 9.47
CA PHE A 42 8.70 15.73 10.73
C PHE A 42 9.88 16.69 10.55
N ASN A 43 10.57 16.69 9.41
CA ASN A 43 11.57 17.71 9.13
C ASN A 43 10.87 19.08 9.02
N THR A 44 9.83 19.19 8.19
CA THR A 44 9.05 20.41 8.05
C THR A 44 8.42 20.88 9.37
N LEU A 45 7.88 19.95 10.17
CA LEU A 45 7.31 20.26 11.47
C LEU A 45 8.36 20.86 12.43
N LEU A 46 9.47 20.15 12.62
CA LEU A 46 10.49 20.55 13.59
C LEU A 46 11.20 21.84 13.16
N ASP A 47 11.52 21.98 11.87
CA ASP A 47 12.05 23.23 11.30
C ASP A 47 11.07 24.40 11.48
N GLY A 48 9.77 24.12 11.38
CA GLY A 48 8.71 25.09 11.66
C GLY A 48 8.70 25.54 13.12
N ILE A 49 8.77 24.59 14.06
CA ILE A 49 8.77 24.88 15.49
C ILE A 49 10.06 25.62 15.91
N ASP A 50 11.20 25.23 15.36
CA ASP A 50 12.49 25.88 15.62
C ASP A 50 12.50 27.35 15.17
N ARG A 51 11.84 27.68 14.04
CA ARG A 51 11.66 29.07 13.59
C ARG A 51 10.86 29.92 14.57
N TYR A 52 10.03 29.31 15.42
CA TYR A 52 9.21 29.98 16.43
C TYR A 52 9.72 29.74 17.86
N GLU A 53 11.00 29.35 18.00
CA GLU A 53 11.68 29.15 19.30
C GLU A 53 10.96 28.14 20.21
N GLY A 54 10.39 27.07 19.64
CA GLY A 54 9.69 26.03 20.40
C GLY A 54 8.19 26.29 20.62
N ASP A 55 7.68 27.46 20.22
CA ASP A 55 6.27 27.81 20.43
C ASP A 55 5.36 27.27 19.31
N VAL A 56 4.81 26.09 19.55
CA VAL A 56 3.87 25.40 18.64
C VAL A 56 2.62 26.24 18.33
N ALA A 57 2.21 27.14 19.23
CA ALA A 57 1.02 27.97 19.03
C ALA A 57 1.24 29.07 17.98
N LYS A 58 2.50 29.40 17.65
CA LYS A 58 2.86 30.36 16.59
C LYS A 58 2.89 29.76 15.19
N LEU A 59 2.75 28.43 15.05
CA LEU A 59 2.68 27.79 13.73
C LEU A 59 1.49 28.33 12.93
N THR A 60 1.76 28.69 11.68
CA THR A 60 0.76 29.27 10.79
C THR A 60 -0.05 28.18 10.09
N PRO A 61 -1.23 28.52 9.51
CA PRO A 61 -1.95 27.62 8.62
C PRO A 61 -1.09 27.04 7.49
N ALA A 62 -0.15 27.82 6.96
CA ALA A 62 0.77 27.35 5.92
C ALA A 62 1.72 26.27 6.43
N ASP A 63 2.21 26.38 7.66
CA ASP A 63 3.05 25.35 8.29
C ASP A 63 2.26 24.06 8.48
N TYR A 64 1.02 24.15 8.98
CA TYR A 64 0.14 22.98 9.11
C TYR A 64 -0.11 22.29 7.77
N HIS A 65 -0.49 23.04 6.73
CA HIS A 65 -0.75 22.45 5.41
C HIS A 65 0.48 21.72 4.85
N ARG A 66 1.67 22.31 4.98
CA ARG A 66 2.88 21.70 4.46
C ARG A 66 3.20 20.37 5.15
N VAL A 67 3.06 20.30 6.48
CA VAL A 67 3.23 19.05 7.23
C VAL A 67 2.23 17.99 6.78
N VAL A 68 0.97 18.39 6.57
CA VAL A 68 -0.13 17.53 6.12
C VAL A 68 0.10 17.01 4.70
N ASP A 69 0.55 17.87 3.78
CA ASP A 69 0.80 17.57 2.38
C ASP A 69 1.99 16.62 2.18
N GLU A 70 3.01 16.75 3.03
CA GLU A 70 4.16 15.84 3.04
C GLU A 70 3.84 14.49 3.70
N CYS A 71 2.71 14.39 4.44
CA CYS A 71 2.33 13.15 5.09
C CYS A 71 1.55 12.24 4.13
N TYR A 72 2.10 11.06 3.88
CA TYR A 72 1.54 10.07 2.99
C TYR A 72 1.09 8.77 3.68
N TYR A 73 0.65 8.87 4.94
CA TYR A 73 0.03 7.76 5.70
C TYR A 73 0.80 6.42 5.69
N CYS A 74 2.14 6.45 5.64
CA CYS A 74 2.93 5.22 5.70
C CYS A 74 2.96 4.56 7.09
N LYS A 75 2.50 5.28 8.12
CA LYS A 75 2.44 4.88 9.54
C LYS A 75 3.75 4.42 10.20
N LEU A 76 4.90 4.60 9.57
CA LEU A 76 6.17 4.25 10.21
C LEU A 76 6.42 5.06 11.48
N CYS A 77 6.07 6.35 11.50
CA CYS A 77 6.20 7.16 12.71
C CYS A 77 5.32 6.65 13.86
N TYR A 78 4.14 6.09 13.58
CA TYR A 78 3.27 5.49 14.59
C TYR A 78 3.97 4.28 15.22
N ASN A 79 4.44 3.34 14.40
CA ASN A 79 5.08 2.11 14.89
C ASN A 79 6.41 2.34 15.65
N HIS A 80 7.10 3.45 15.39
CA HIS A 80 8.35 3.82 16.08
C HIS A 80 8.12 4.76 17.28
N CYS A 81 6.91 5.25 17.48
CA CYS A 81 6.61 6.22 18.52
C CYS A 81 6.39 5.52 19.87
N PRO A 82 7.13 5.87 20.94
CA PRO A 82 6.94 5.28 22.27
C PRO A 82 5.66 5.77 22.97
N TYR A 83 4.96 6.73 22.36
CA TYR A 83 3.83 7.44 22.96
C TYR A 83 2.49 7.13 22.30
N THR A 84 2.42 6.13 21.41
CA THR A 84 1.16 5.61 20.89
C THR A 84 0.35 4.92 21.99
N PRO A 85 -0.98 4.73 21.83
CA PRO A 85 -1.76 3.92 22.76
C PRO A 85 -1.11 2.55 23.02
N PRO A 86 -1.14 2.03 24.27
CA PRO A 86 -1.90 2.53 25.42
C PRO A 86 -1.16 3.60 26.26
N HIS A 87 -0.06 4.18 25.78
CA HIS A 87 0.62 5.25 26.51
C HIS A 87 -0.32 6.45 26.76
N GLN A 88 -0.15 7.15 27.89
CA GLN A 88 -1.03 8.25 28.33
C GLN A 88 -1.17 9.39 27.31
N TYR A 89 -0.13 9.64 26.50
CA TYR A 89 -0.19 10.64 25.42
C TYR A 89 -0.98 10.17 24.20
N GLY A 90 -1.19 8.87 24.00
CA GLY A 90 -2.02 8.31 22.94
C GLY A 90 -1.81 8.95 21.57
N LEU A 91 -0.57 9.14 21.12
CA LEU A 91 -0.28 9.83 19.86
C LEU A 91 -0.66 8.98 18.66
N ASP A 92 -1.37 9.58 17.71
CA ASP A 92 -1.58 9.03 16.36
C ASP A 92 -1.42 10.13 15.31
N PHE A 93 -0.16 10.47 15.04
CA PHE A 93 0.19 11.49 14.05
C PHE A 93 -0.37 11.16 12.65
N PRO A 94 -0.24 9.93 12.10
CA PRO A 94 -0.80 9.62 10.79
C PRO A 94 -2.32 9.83 10.72
N ARG A 95 -3.10 9.40 11.71
CA ARG A 95 -4.55 9.65 11.71
C ARG A 95 -4.89 11.12 11.87
N LEU A 96 -4.12 11.89 12.64
CA LEU A 96 -4.27 13.34 12.69
C LEU A 96 -4.09 13.97 11.29
N MET A 97 -3.11 13.50 10.51
CA MET A 97 -2.91 14.00 9.15
C MET A 97 -4.10 13.68 8.23
N ILE A 98 -4.69 12.49 8.34
CA ILE A 98 -5.91 12.15 7.60
C ILE A 98 -7.10 13.00 8.05
N ALA A 99 -7.21 13.29 9.36
CA ALA A 99 -8.23 14.20 9.88
C ALA A 99 -8.07 15.62 9.28
N TRP A 100 -6.84 16.12 9.18
CA TRP A 100 -6.57 17.37 8.46
C TRP A 100 -6.96 17.31 6.99
N LYS A 101 -6.56 16.25 6.26
CA LYS A 101 -6.91 16.11 4.84
C LYS A 101 -8.42 16.05 4.64
N LYS A 102 -9.16 15.35 5.51
CA LYS A 102 -10.62 15.37 5.50
C LYS A 102 -11.18 16.78 5.72
N HIS A 103 -10.68 17.49 6.73
CA HIS A 103 -11.13 18.86 7.01
C HIS A 103 -10.86 19.80 5.82
N LEU A 104 -9.69 19.69 5.19
CA LEU A 104 -9.34 20.46 3.99
C LEU A 104 -10.20 20.07 2.79
N ALA A 105 -10.46 18.78 2.57
CA ALA A 105 -11.34 18.29 1.53
C ALA A 105 -12.78 18.78 1.71
N ALA A 106 -13.27 18.89 2.94
CA ALA A 106 -14.61 19.40 3.24
C ALA A 106 -14.74 20.92 3.07
N THR A 107 -13.70 21.69 3.40
CA THR A 107 -13.74 23.16 3.39
C THR A 107 -13.32 23.77 2.06
N ARG A 108 -12.34 23.17 1.37
CA ARG A 108 -11.79 23.67 0.09
C ARG A 108 -12.15 22.79 -1.11
N GLY A 109 -12.73 21.61 -0.86
CA GLY A 109 -12.91 20.59 -1.88
C GLY A 109 -11.63 19.81 -2.16
N VAL A 110 -11.78 18.62 -2.76
CA VAL A 110 -10.66 17.90 -3.35
C VAL A 110 -10.31 18.54 -4.69
N GLY A 111 -9.04 18.89 -4.89
CA GLY A 111 -8.53 19.46 -6.13
C GLY A 111 -8.79 18.53 -7.32
N TRP A 112 -9.02 19.12 -8.50
CA TRP A 112 -9.42 18.36 -9.70
C TRP A 112 -8.43 17.24 -10.05
N ARG A 113 -7.12 17.49 -9.97
CA ARG A 113 -6.05 16.50 -10.20
C ARG A 113 -6.24 15.29 -9.31
N ASP A 114 -6.42 15.52 -8.01
CA ASP A 114 -6.56 14.46 -7.03
C ASP A 114 -7.86 13.68 -7.23
N ARG A 115 -8.98 14.38 -7.54
CA ARG A 115 -10.26 13.73 -7.88
C ARG A 115 -10.14 12.77 -9.05
N TRP A 116 -9.33 13.11 -10.07
CA TRP A 116 -9.08 12.23 -11.21
C TRP A 116 -8.16 11.06 -10.83
N LEU A 117 -7.03 11.33 -10.18
CA LEU A 117 -6.04 10.30 -9.84
C LEU A 117 -6.59 9.18 -8.94
N ILE A 118 -7.58 9.49 -8.10
CA ILE A 118 -8.21 8.46 -7.24
C ILE A 118 -9.23 7.56 -7.97
N LYS A 119 -9.64 7.88 -9.21
CA LYS A 119 -10.57 7.05 -10.01
C LYS A 119 -9.85 5.86 -10.65
N THR A 120 -9.15 5.08 -9.82
CA THR A 120 -8.27 3.99 -10.23
C THR A 120 -8.98 2.91 -11.05
N ASP A 121 -10.21 2.52 -10.71
CA ASP A 121 -10.97 1.54 -11.49
C ASP A 121 -11.37 2.06 -12.87
N LEU A 122 -11.81 3.33 -12.96
CA LEU A 122 -12.15 3.96 -14.25
C LEU A 122 -10.91 4.11 -15.13
N ILE A 123 -9.84 4.67 -14.58
CA ILE A 123 -8.55 4.85 -15.27
C ILE A 123 -8.01 3.49 -15.70
N GLY A 124 -8.05 2.50 -14.82
CA GLY A 124 -7.61 1.14 -15.10
C GLY A 124 -8.40 0.46 -16.20
N THR A 125 -9.73 0.60 -16.19
CA THR A 125 -10.62 0.04 -17.21
C THR A 125 -10.34 0.65 -18.58
N LEU A 126 -10.35 1.99 -18.67
CA LEU A 126 -10.08 2.71 -19.92
C LEU A 126 -8.65 2.47 -20.42
N GLY A 127 -7.68 2.51 -19.50
CA GLY A 127 -6.27 2.29 -19.78
C GLY A 127 -6.01 0.88 -20.31
N SER A 128 -6.65 -0.15 -19.74
CA SER A 128 -6.50 -1.54 -20.20
C SER A 128 -7.21 -1.78 -21.53
N LEU A 129 -8.41 -1.20 -21.74
CA LEU A 129 -9.14 -1.29 -23.00
C LEU A 129 -8.34 -0.72 -24.18
N ALA A 130 -7.58 0.35 -23.94
CA ALA A 130 -6.72 1.00 -24.92
C ALA A 130 -5.21 0.79 -24.63
N ALA A 131 -4.82 -0.34 -24.02
CA ALA A 131 -3.48 -0.52 -23.44
C ALA A 131 -2.31 -0.17 -24.37
N PRO A 132 -2.26 -0.59 -25.66
CA PRO A 132 -1.16 -0.21 -26.53
C PRO A 132 -1.02 1.30 -26.69
N LEU A 133 -2.13 2.01 -26.88
CA LEU A 133 -2.16 3.46 -27.02
C LEU A 133 -1.84 4.14 -25.69
N ALA A 134 -2.47 3.70 -24.60
CA ALA A 134 -2.24 4.26 -23.27
C ALA A 134 -0.76 4.14 -22.86
N ASN A 135 -0.14 2.98 -23.07
CA ASN A 135 1.27 2.74 -22.76
C ASN A 135 2.22 3.53 -23.68
N TRP A 136 1.85 3.73 -24.94
CA TRP A 136 2.60 4.60 -25.85
C TRP A 136 2.56 6.07 -25.40
N VAL A 137 1.38 6.59 -25.05
CA VAL A 137 1.21 7.94 -24.48
C VAL A 137 2.04 8.07 -23.19
N LEU A 138 1.94 7.08 -22.29
CA LEU A 138 2.67 7.08 -21.03
C LEU A 138 4.18 6.86 -21.17
N SER A 139 4.71 6.43 -22.31
CA SER A 139 6.16 6.29 -22.54
C SER A 139 6.75 7.45 -23.36
N SER A 140 5.91 8.23 -24.04
CA SER A 140 6.34 9.36 -24.86
C SER A 140 6.69 10.60 -24.03
N ARG A 141 7.92 11.12 -24.22
CA ARG A 141 8.40 12.34 -23.54
C ARG A 141 7.52 13.56 -23.81
N PHE A 142 6.97 13.67 -25.02
CA PHE A 142 6.08 14.78 -25.41
C PHE A 142 4.82 14.80 -24.54
N PHE A 143 4.09 13.67 -24.48
CA PHE A 143 2.86 13.59 -23.68
C PHE A 143 3.12 13.68 -22.18
N ARG A 144 4.26 13.17 -21.70
CA ARG A 144 4.67 13.38 -20.30
C ARG A 144 4.92 14.84 -19.98
N GLY A 145 5.49 15.61 -20.90
CA GLY A 145 5.61 17.07 -20.76
C GLY A 145 4.25 17.76 -20.65
N LEU A 146 3.27 17.35 -21.47
CA LEU A 146 1.91 17.86 -21.38
C LEU A 146 1.23 17.49 -20.05
N MET A 147 1.39 16.25 -19.58
CA MET A 147 0.87 15.82 -18.28
C MET A 147 1.49 16.59 -17.11
N GLU A 148 2.75 17.01 -17.21
CA GLU A 148 3.35 17.87 -16.20
C GLU A 148 2.76 19.28 -16.21
N SER A 149 2.71 19.91 -17.39
CA SER A 149 2.24 21.29 -17.52
C SER A 149 0.76 21.46 -17.19
N TRP A 150 -0.08 20.50 -17.56
CA TRP A 150 -1.54 20.57 -17.37
C TRP A 150 -2.02 19.75 -16.17
N GLY A 151 -1.45 18.56 -15.99
CA GLY A 151 -1.86 17.59 -14.98
C GLY A 151 -1.11 17.67 -13.66
N GLY A 152 -0.03 18.44 -13.58
CA GLY A 152 0.82 18.52 -12.38
C GLY A 152 1.43 17.19 -11.98
N LEU A 153 1.70 16.31 -12.97
CA LEU A 153 2.38 15.03 -12.80
C LEU A 153 3.78 15.11 -13.39
N HIS A 154 4.80 14.83 -12.58
CA HIS A 154 6.19 15.00 -12.99
C HIS A 154 6.54 14.16 -14.23
N ARG A 155 7.12 14.76 -15.28
CA ARG A 155 7.39 14.08 -16.57
C ARG A 155 8.32 12.87 -16.46
N ASP A 156 9.18 12.86 -15.46
CA ASP A 156 10.11 11.74 -15.25
C ASP A 156 9.50 10.60 -14.44
N ARG A 157 8.30 10.77 -13.87
CA ARG A 157 7.61 9.71 -13.13
C ARG A 157 7.33 8.52 -14.05
N GLN A 158 7.91 7.36 -13.71
CA GLN A 158 7.51 6.10 -14.33
C GLN A 158 6.19 5.63 -13.73
N VAL A 159 5.37 5.00 -14.55
CA VAL A 159 4.11 4.38 -14.17
C VAL A 159 4.13 2.94 -14.65
N LEU A 160 3.42 2.05 -13.95
CA LEU A 160 3.27 0.69 -14.44
C LEU A 160 2.42 0.70 -15.72
N PRO A 161 2.78 -0.12 -16.73
CA PRO A 161 2.00 -0.22 -17.95
C PRO A 161 0.62 -0.84 -17.67
N PHE A 162 -0.39 -0.40 -18.40
CA PHE A 162 -1.68 -1.08 -18.42
C PHE A 162 -1.58 -2.42 -19.14
N ALA A 163 -2.21 -3.45 -18.58
CA ALA A 163 -2.28 -4.77 -19.15
C ALA A 163 -3.35 -4.84 -20.24
N PRO A 164 -3.05 -5.31 -21.46
CA PRO A 164 -4.06 -5.51 -22.51
C PRO A 164 -5.13 -6.53 -22.14
N GLU A 165 -4.76 -7.55 -21.36
CA GLU A 165 -5.69 -8.50 -20.74
C GLU A 165 -5.68 -8.23 -19.23
N THR A 166 -6.83 -7.80 -18.69
CA THR A 166 -6.95 -7.57 -17.24
C THR A 166 -6.88 -8.89 -16.48
N PHE A 167 -6.54 -8.84 -15.20
CA PHE A 167 -6.50 -10.03 -14.36
C PHE A 167 -7.86 -10.76 -14.32
N THR A 168 -8.96 -10.00 -14.22
CA THR A 168 -10.31 -10.55 -14.21
C THR A 168 -10.66 -11.20 -15.55
N GLN A 169 -10.31 -10.57 -16.67
CA GLN A 169 -10.49 -11.16 -18.00
C GLN A 169 -9.71 -12.48 -18.14
N TRP A 170 -8.45 -12.49 -17.69
CA TRP A 170 -7.63 -13.70 -17.67
C TRP A 170 -8.28 -14.81 -16.83
N TRP A 171 -8.78 -14.48 -15.63
CA TRP A 171 -9.43 -15.46 -14.75
C TRP A 171 -10.70 -16.04 -15.38
N THR A 172 -11.57 -15.19 -15.92
CA THR A 172 -12.79 -15.63 -16.61
C THR A 172 -12.46 -16.52 -17.82
N ARG A 173 -11.45 -16.17 -18.61
CA ARG A 173 -11.01 -16.97 -19.76
C ARG A 173 -10.39 -18.30 -19.35
N ARG A 174 -9.66 -18.32 -18.23
CA ARG A 174 -9.07 -19.55 -17.67
C ARG A 174 -10.14 -20.56 -17.24
N GLY A 175 -11.33 -20.09 -16.87
CA GLY A 175 -12.46 -20.93 -16.48
C GLY A 175 -12.49 -21.17 -14.97
N THR A 176 -12.71 -22.42 -14.55
CA THR A 176 -12.85 -22.76 -13.13
C THR A 176 -11.50 -22.91 -12.43
N ALA A 177 -11.51 -22.72 -11.10
CA ALA A 177 -10.39 -23.07 -10.24
C ALA A 177 -9.97 -24.54 -10.44
N GLN A 178 -8.67 -24.80 -10.39
CA GLN A 178 -8.11 -26.15 -10.58
C GLN A 178 -8.32 -27.05 -9.34
N VAL A 179 -8.47 -26.43 -8.18
CA VAL A 179 -8.79 -27.12 -6.92
C VAL A 179 -10.32 -27.15 -6.76
N PRO A 180 -10.93 -28.31 -6.44
CA PRO A 180 -12.38 -28.43 -6.35
C PRO A 180 -12.95 -27.65 -5.15
N ALA A 181 -14.21 -27.22 -5.26
CA ALA A 181 -14.92 -26.51 -4.19
C ALA A 181 -15.14 -27.35 -2.92
N SER A 182 -14.90 -28.67 -2.97
CA SER A 182 -14.88 -29.58 -1.81
C SER A 182 -13.58 -29.52 -1.00
N ALA A 183 -12.55 -28.81 -1.48
CA ALA A 183 -11.28 -28.69 -0.77
C ALA A 183 -11.44 -28.05 0.62
N ALA A 184 -10.60 -28.50 1.55
CA ALA A 184 -10.63 -28.05 2.94
C ALA A 184 -10.21 -26.57 3.11
N LYS A 185 -9.35 -26.07 2.22
CA LYS A 185 -8.87 -24.68 2.24
C LYS A 185 -9.51 -23.90 1.11
N LYS A 186 -10.08 -22.75 1.43
CA LYS A 186 -10.88 -21.92 0.51
C LYS A 186 -10.53 -20.45 0.69
N VAL A 187 -10.31 -19.76 -0.42
CA VAL A 187 -9.89 -18.36 -0.46
C VAL A 187 -10.77 -17.55 -1.41
N ALA A 188 -11.27 -16.43 -0.90
CA ALA A 188 -11.81 -15.35 -1.71
C ALA A 188 -10.68 -14.35 -1.97
N LEU A 189 -10.22 -14.26 -3.21
CA LEU A 189 -9.09 -13.42 -3.58
C LEU A 189 -9.56 -11.98 -3.87
N PHE A 190 -9.04 -11.03 -3.10
CA PHE A 190 -9.13 -9.62 -3.44
C PHE A 190 -7.91 -9.23 -4.30
N GLY A 191 -8.12 -9.24 -5.62
CA GLY A 191 -7.12 -8.89 -6.62
C GLY A 191 -6.68 -7.43 -6.57
N SER A 192 -7.42 -6.47 -6.01
CA SER A 192 -7.13 -5.03 -6.04
C SER A 192 -7.14 -4.40 -7.45
N CYS A 193 -7.29 -3.07 -7.53
CA CYS A 193 -7.24 -2.35 -8.80
C CYS A 193 -5.85 -2.43 -9.48
N LEU A 194 -4.76 -2.41 -8.69
CA LEU A 194 -3.39 -2.38 -9.21
C LEU A 194 -3.05 -3.65 -10.00
N ILE A 195 -3.33 -4.82 -9.44
CA ILE A 195 -3.11 -6.10 -10.12
C ILE A 195 -4.11 -6.28 -11.24
N SER A 196 -5.36 -5.84 -11.07
CA SER A 196 -6.38 -5.98 -12.12
C SER A 196 -5.95 -5.36 -13.44
N TYR A 197 -5.33 -4.19 -13.40
CA TYR A 197 -5.07 -3.39 -14.61
C TYR A 197 -3.60 -3.24 -14.98
N GLN A 198 -2.64 -3.46 -14.07
CA GLN A 198 -1.22 -3.15 -14.34
C GLN A 198 -0.28 -4.31 -13.95
N SER A 199 -0.44 -4.87 -12.75
CA SER A 199 0.43 -5.94 -12.22
C SER A 199 -0.20 -7.33 -12.29
N THR A 200 -0.83 -7.68 -13.41
CA THR A 200 -1.67 -8.89 -13.53
C THR A 200 -0.93 -10.18 -13.19
N ASP A 201 0.39 -10.25 -13.48
CA ASP A 201 1.20 -11.43 -13.17
C ASP A 201 1.26 -11.76 -11.67
N VAL A 202 1.17 -10.75 -10.80
CA VAL A 202 1.11 -10.96 -9.34
C VAL A 202 -0.16 -11.70 -8.94
N GLY A 203 -1.30 -11.36 -9.56
CA GLY A 203 -2.57 -12.06 -9.34
C GLY A 203 -2.54 -13.48 -9.88
N LYS A 204 -1.99 -13.67 -11.09
CA LYS A 204 -1.81 -14.99 -11.73
C LYS A 204 -0.94 -15.89 -10.85
N ALA A 205 0.21 -15.39 -10.41
CA ALA A 205 1.12 -16.08 -9.50
C ALA A 205 0.47 -16.42 -8.16
N THR A 206 -0.31 -15.49 -7.58
CA THR A 206 -1.05 -15.74 -6.34
C THR A 206 -2.00 -16.93 -6.48
N ILE A 207 -2.78 -16.98 -7.56
CA ILE A 207 -3.71 -18.09 -7.79
C ILE A 207 -2.95 -19.40 -8.01
N GLN A 208 -1.92 -19.40 -8.85
CA GLN A 208 -1.14 -20.60 -9.14
C GLN A 208 -0.48 -21.17 -7.87
N VAL A 209 0.06 -20.30 -7.00
CA VAL A 209 0.66 -20.71 -5.72
C VAL A 209 -0.41 -21.23 -4.75
N LEU A 210 -1.57 -20.58 -4.64
CA LEU A 210 -2.69 -21.06 -3.81
C LEU A 210 -3.18 -22.44 -4.28
N GLU A 211 -3.41 -22.61 -5.58
CA GLU A 211 -3.86 -23.88 -6.15
C GLU A 211 -2.82 -25.00 -6.01
N LYS A 212 -1.52 -24.69 -6.17
CA LYS A 212 -0.41 -25.62 -5.89
C LYS A 212 -0.43 -26.12 -4.45
N ASN A 213 -0.92 -25.31 -3.52
CA ASN A 213 -1.06 -25.63 -2.10
C ASN A 213 -2.47 -26.17 -1.75
N GLY A 214 -3.23 -26.64 -2.74
CA GLY A 214 -4.52 -27.30 -2.53
C GLY A 214 -5.63 -26.37 -2.07
N VAL A 215 -5.51 -25.06 -2.34
CA VAL A 215 -6.50 -24.05 -1.95
C VAL A 215 -7.47 -23.79 -3.09
N HIS A 216 -8.76 -23.92 -2.83
CA HIS A 216 -9.80 -23.50 -3.77
C HIS A 216 -9.94 -21.98 -3.77
N VAL A 217 -9.91 -21.37 -4.95
CA VAL A 217 -9.94 -19.91 -5.11
C VAL A 217 -11.21 -19.47 -5.83
N VAL A 218 -11.83 -18.41 -5.31
CA VAL A 218 -12.87 -17.63 -5.98
C VAL A 218 -12.45 -16.17 -6.05
N ILE A 219 -12.98 -15.44 -7.03
CA ILE A 219 -12.77 -14.00 -7.17
C ILE A 219 -14.16 -13.33 -7.11
N PRO A 220 -14.58 -12.84 -5.93
CA PRO A 220 -15.82 -12.09 -5.81
C PRO A 220 -15.76 -10.77 -6.60
N GLU A 221 -16.93 -10.19 -6.88
CA GLU A 221 -17.01 -8.83 -7.40
C GLU A 221 -16.31 -7.87 -6.43
N GLN A 222 -15.49 -6.97 -6.96
CA GLN A 222 -14.66 -6.12 -6.14
C GLN A 222 -14.33 -4.84 -6.88
N ARG A 223 -14.01 -3.81 -6.10
CA ARG A 223 -13.52 -2.53 -6.59
C ARG A 223 -12.25 -2.16 -5.83
N CYS A 224 -11.61 -1.04 -6.18
CA CYS A 224 -10.49 -0.49 -5.43
C CYS A 224 -10.75 -0.51 -3.91
N CYS A 225 -9.71 -0.76 -3.11
CA CYS A 225 -9.80 -0.79 -1.65
C CYS A 225 -10.07 0.59 -1.02
N GLY A 226 -10.06 1.65 -1.82
CA GLY A 226 -10.29 3.01 -1.36
C GLY A 226 -9.07 3.70 -0.76
N MET A 227 -7.88 3.06 -0.71
CA MET A 227 -6.65 3.70 -0.21
C MET A 227 -6.36 5.06 -0.86
N PRO A 228 -6.44 5.24 -2.19
CA PRO A 228 -6.19 6.56 -2.80
C PRO A 228 -7.14 7.65 -2.30
N SER A 229 -8.42 7.30 -2.09
CA SER A 229 -9.41 8.22 -1.51
C SER A 229 -9.13 8.51 -0.04
N PHE A 230 -8.62 7.50 0.68
CA PHE A 230 -8.21 7.61 2.07
C PHE A 230 -7.04 8.58 2.24
N ASP A 231 -6.02 8.46 1.40
CA ASP A 231 -4.82 9.29 1.46
C ASP A 231 -5.09 10.77 1.19
N ILE A 232 -6.19 11.11 0.53
CA ILE A 232 -6.61 12.50 0.28
C ILE A 232 -7.75 12.99 1.20
N GLY A 233 -8.22 12.15 2.12
CA GLY A 233 -9.29 12.49 3.06
C GLY A 233 -10.71 12.49 2.46
N ASP A 234 -10.95 11.85 1.31
CA ASP A 234 -12.30 11.69 0.73
C ASP A 234 -13.05 10.55 1.42
N THR A 235 -13.55 10.81 2.62
CA THR A 235 -14.12 9.77 3.49
C THR A 235 -15.43 9.17 2.95
N ALA A 236 -16.18 9.93 2.15
CA ALA A 236 -17.38 9.43 1.50
C ALA A 236 -17.04 8.36 0.45
N ALA A 237 -16.03 8.61 -0.40
CA ALA A 237 -15.60 7.64 -1.40
C ALA A 237 -15.03 6.37 -0.76
N ILE A 238 -14.31 6.50 0.37
CA ILE A 238 -13.79 5.32 1.08
C ILE A 238 -14.92 4.50 1.69
N GLN A 239 -15.90 5.15 2.33
CA GLN A 239 -17.02 4.45 2.94
C GLN A 239 -17.82 3.68 1.88
N GLN A 240 -18.04 4.26 0.70
CA GLN A 240 -18.68 3.58 -0.43
C GLN A 240 -17.84 2.37 -0.90
N ALA A 241 -16.52 2.53 -1.00
CA ALA A 241 -15.63 1.44 -1.41
C ALA A 241 -15.60 0.30 -0.39
N ALA A 242 -15.46 0.63 0.90
CA ALA A 242 -15.41 -0.30 2.01
C ALA A 242 -16.72 -1.09 2.13
N SER A 243 -17.86 -0.40 2.19
CA SER A 243 -19.18 -1.04 2.32
C SER A 243 -19.48 -1.99 1.17
N ALA A 244 -19.16 -1.60 -0.07
CA ALA A 244 -19.39 -2.45 -1.23
C ALA A 244 -18.49 -3.69 -1.25
N ASN A 245 -17.21 -3.53 -0.93
CA ASN A 245 -16.29 -4.65 -0.83
C ASN A 245 -16.70 -5.60 0.32
N VAL A 246 -17.03 -5.08 1.50
CA VAL A 246 -17.54 -5.89 2.62
C VAL A 246 -18.80 -6.66 2.23
N ALA A 247 -19.78 -6.00 1.60
CA ALA A 247 -21.01 -6.64 1.16
C ALA A 247 -20.77 -7.78 0.15
N SER A 248 -19.78 -7.64 -0.73
CA SER A 248 -19.42 -8.68 -1.70
C SER A 248 -18.67 -9.86 -1.07
N PHE A 249 -17.83 -9.62 -0.07
CA PHE A 249 -16.97 -10.64 0.53
C PHE A 249 -17.58 -11.33 1.76
N LEU A 250 -18.49 -10.69 2.48
CA LEU A 250 -19.14 -11.25 3.67
C LEU A 250 -19.80 -12.62 3.40
N PRO A 251 -20.58 -12.83 2.32
CA PRO A 251 -21.18 -14.12 2.03
C PRO A 251 -20.16 -15.25 1.80
N TRP A 252 -18.94 -14.92 1.37
CA TRP A 252 -17.86 -15.92 1.21
C TRP A 252 -17.24 -16.27 2.57
N VAL A 253 -17.04 -15.27 3.42
CA VAL A 253 -16.58 -15.48 4.80
C VAL A 253 -17.57 -16.37 5.57
N GLU A 254 -18.88 -16.16 5.41
CA GLU A 254 -19.93 -17.01 5.99
C GLU A 254 -19.88 -18.46 5.48
N LYS A 255 -19.46 -18.66 4.22
CA LYS A 255 -19.20 -19.98 3.62
C LYS A 255 -17.86 -20.60 4.03
N GLY A 256 -17.14 -19.96 4.96
CA GLY A 256 -15.86 -20.44 5.50
C GLY A 256 -14.63 -20.10 4.66
N TYR A 257 -14.74 -19.17 3.70
CA TYR A 257 -13.59 -18.69 2.94
C TYR A 257 -12.77 -17.70 3.78
N GLU A 258 -11.45 -17.77 3.65
CA GLU A 258 -10.54 -16.72 4.10
C GLU A 258 -10.33 -15.71 2.96
N ILE A 259 -10.06 -14.45 3.27
CA ILE A 259 -9.78 -13.43 2.25
C ILE A 259 -8.28 -13.29 2.13
N VAL A 260 -7.76 -13.39 0.91
CA VAL A 260 -6.34 -13.18 0.62
C VAL A 260 -6.17 -11.92 -0.20
N VAL A 261 -5.21 -11.10 0.22
CA VAL A 261 -4.90 -9.82 -0.39
C VAL A 261 -3.40 -9.76 -0.70
N PRO A 262 -2.98 -9.70 -1.97
CA PRO A 262 -1.57 -9.68 -2.35
C PRO A 262 -0.94 -8.28 -2.38
N VAL A 263 -1.68 -7.21 -2.03
CA VAL A 263 -1.16 -5.84 -2.04
C VAL A 263 -1.20 -5.25 -0.63
N PRO A 264 -0.06 -4.80 -0.05
CA PRO A 264 0.04 -4.34 1.34
C PRO A 264 -0.93 -3.23 1.74
N SER A 265 -1.11 -2.22 0.89
CA SER A 265 -2.04 -1.12 1.16
C SER A 265 -3.48 -1.61 1.20
N CYS A 266 -3.83 -2.58 0.37
CA CYS A 266 -5.16 -3.17 0.35
C CYS A 266 -5.40 -4.03 1.59
N SER A 267 -4.44 -4.88 2.00
CA SER A 267 -4.58 -5.69 3.22
C SER A 267 -4.68 -4.81 4.47
N LEU A 268 -3.93 -3.70 4.52
CA LEU A 268 -4.05 -2.70 5.57
C LEU A 268 -5.47 -2.10 5.64
N MET A 269 -6.03 -1.69 4.50
CA MET A 269 -7.40 -1.16 4.44
C MET A 269 -8.41 -2.15 5.01
N TRP A 270 -8.37 -3.41 4.55
CA TRP A 270 -9.28 -4.45 5.01
C TRP A 270 -9.16 -4.74 6.51
N LYS A 271 -7.93 -4.90 7.01
CA LYS A 271 -7.69 -5.38 8.37
C LYS A 271 -7.81 -4.29 9.43
N ARG A 272 -7.53 -3.03 9.09
CA ARG A 272 -7.42 -1.93 10.08
C ARG A 272 -8.36 -0.77 9.82
N GLU A 273 -8.50 -0.32 8.57
CA GLU A 273 -9.24 0.91 8.31
C GLU A 273 -10.73 0.64 8.08
N TYR A 274 -11.11 -0.43 7.38
CA TYR A 274 -12.51 -0.78 7.15
C TYR A 274 -13.32 -0.96 8.46
N PRO A 275 -12.82 -1.66 9.50
CA PRO A 275 -13.52 -1.77 10.77
C PRO A 275 -13.82 -0.42 11.42
N GLU A 276 -12.96 0.55 11.17
CA GLU A 276 -13.00 1.89 11.74
C GLU A 276 -13.84 2.87 10.91
N ILE A 277 -14.00 2.61 9.61
CA ILE A 277 -14.78 3.41 8.65
C ILE A 277 -16.23 2.93 8.53
N VAL A 278 -16.45 1.61 8.48
CA VAL A 278 -17.77 1.01 8.31
C VAL A 278 -18.42 0.76 9.67
N GLY A 279 -17.64 0.21 10.61
CA GLY A 279 -18.14 -0.21 11.93
C GLY A 279 -19.10 -1.41 11.86
N GLY A 280 -19.30 -2.06 13.01
CA GLY A 280 -20.22 -3.18 13.16
C GLY A 280 -19.56 -4.57 13.09
N PRO A 281 -20.29 -5.64 13.47
CA PRO A 281 -19.74 -6.98 13.61
C PRO A 281 -19.35 -7.62 12.27
N ASP A 282 -20.04 -7.29 11.18
CA ASP A 282 -19.80 -7.92 9.88
C ASP A 282 -18.44 -7.53 9.29
N VAL A 283 -18.10 -6.23 9.33
CA VAL A 283 -16.79 -5.77 8.88
C VAL A 283 -15.67 -6.28 9.78
N GLN A 284 -15.90 -6.45 11.09
CA GLN A 284 -14.93 -7.05 12.01
C GLN A 284 -14.66 -8.51 11.63
N ARG A 285 -15.72 -9.31 11.41
CA ARG A 285 -15.60 -10.70 10.99
C ARG A 285 -14.84 -10.85 9.67
N VAL A 286 -15.10 -9.94 8.73
CA VAL A 286 -14.41 -9.90 7.43
C VAL A 286 -12.93 -9.52 7.60
N ALA A 287 -12.62 -8.52 8.43
CA ALA A 287 -11.26 -8.11 8.73
C ALA A 287 -10.43 -9.22 9.41
N GLU A 288 -11.00 -9.91 10.40
CA GLU A 288 -10.37 -11.04 11.11
C GLU A 288 -10.07 -12.23 10.19
N ARG A 289 -10.82 -12.36 9.10
CA ARG A 289 -10.64 -13.42 8.09
C ARG A 289 -9.80 -12.96 6.90
N THR A 290 -9.26 -11.75 6.94
CA THR A 290 -8.42 -11.21 5.88
C THR A 290 -6.94 -11.33 6.21
N PHE A 291 -6.18 -11.84 5.24
CA PHE A 291 -4.75 -12.08 5.34
C PHE A 291 -4.02 -11.41 4.18
N ASP A 292 -2.81 -10.91 4.47
CA ASP A 292 -1.82 -10.71 3.41
C ASP A 292 -1.47 -12.07 2.77
N VAL A 293 -1.12 -12.11 1.48
CA VAL A 293 -0.83 -13.36 0.76
C VAL A 293 0.30 -14.17 1.41
N SER A 294 1.37 -13.50 1.85
CA SER A 294 2.49 -14.18 2.49
C SER A 294 2.14 -14.62 3.90
N GLU A 295 1.34 -13.84 4.63
CA GLU A 295 0.77 -14.21 5.93
C GLU A 295 -0.08 -15.48 5.84
N TYR A 296 -0.94 -15.57 4.83
CA TYR A 296 -1.79 -16.72 4.56
C TYR A 296 -0.97 -17.99 4.26
N LEU A 297 0.03 -17.89 3.38
CA LEU A 297 0.87 -19.04 3.04
C LEU A 297 1.72 -19.51 4.23
N MET A 298 2.19 -18.58 5.06
CA MET A 298 2.88 -18.93 6.30
C MET A 298 1.94 -19.53 7.36
N LYS A 299 0.65 -19.16 7.36
CA LYS A 299 -0.39 -19.87 8.13
C LYS A 299 -0.55 -21.31 7.62
N LEU A 300 -0.64 -21.54 6.31
CA LEU A 300 -0.69 -22.90 5.75
C LEU A 300 0.55 -23.72 6.14
N LYS A 301 1.74 -23.12 6.15
CA LYS A 301 2.97 -23.78 6.60
C LYS A 301 2.86 -24.26 8.05
N ARG A 302 2.38 -23.41 8.96
CA ARG A 302 2.16 -23.78 10.37
C ARG A 302 1.13 -24.91 10.51
N GLU A 303 0.15 -24.95 9.62
CA GLU A 303 -0.88 -26.00 9.57
C GLU A 303 -0.40 -27.27 8.84
N GLY A 304 0.85 -27.34 8.39
CA GLY A 304 1.39 -28.48 7.64
C GLY A 304 0.82 -28.65 6.23
N ALA A 305 0.16 -27.63 5.69
CA ALA A 305 -0.54 -27.65 4.40
C ALA A 305 0.25 -26.97 3.26
N LEU A 306 1.35 -26.29 3.56
CA LEU A 306 2.21 -25.70 2.54
C LEU A 306 3.07 -26.78 1.88
N ALA A 307 2.92 -26.96 0.57
CA ALA A 307 3.80 -27.78 -0.25
C ALA A 307 5.22 -27.18 -0.24
N THR A 308 6.22 -28.01 0.04
CA THR A 308 7.63 -27.61 0.12
C THR A 308 8.50 -28.27 -0.95
N ASP A 309 7.88 -28.81 -1.99
CA ASP A 309 8.49 -29.45 -3.15
C ASP A 309 8.99 -28.43 -4.18
N PHE A 310 9.74 -27.43 -3.71
CA PHE A 310 10.33 -26.39 -4.55
C PHE A 310 11.37 -26.99 -5.51
N GLN A 311 11.25 -26.64 -6.79
CA GLN A 311 12.09 -27.14 -7.88
C GLN A 311 13.30 -26.23 -8.14
N GLN A 312 13.19 -24.94 -7.80
CA GLN A 312 14.23 -23.94 -8.07
C GLN A 312 14.56 -23.16 -6.80
N LYS A 313 15.83 -22.76 -6.65
CA LYS A 313 16.28 -21.90 -5.55
C LYS A 313 16.36 -20.45 -6.04
N PRO A 314 15.66 -19.50 -5.39
CA PRO A 314 15.66 -18.09 -5.82
C PRO A 314 17.01 -17.36 -5.77
N GLY A 315 17.98 -17.87 -5.01
CA GLY A 315 19.26 -17.20 -4.78
C GLY A 315 19.18 -16.11 -3.69
N ARG A 316 20.01 -15.08 -3.81
CA ARG A 316 20.06 -13.95 -2.86
C ARG A 316 19.06 -12.87 -3.24
N VAL A 317 18.30 -12.40 -2.26
CA VAL A 317 17.20 -11.45 -2.44
C VAL A 317 17.38 -10.26 -1.51
N ALA A 318 17.51 -9.07 -2.09
CA ALA A 318 17.34 -7.82 -1.33
C ALA A 318 15.85 -7.49 -1.26
N TYR A 319 15.23 -7.72 -0.11
CA TYR A 319 13.80 -7.58 0.08
C TYR A 319 13.45 -6.26 0.77
N GLN A 320 12.87 -5.32 0.02
CA GLN A 320 12.30 -4.10 0.60
C GLN A 320 10.91 -4.40 1.17
N VAL A 321 10.80 -4.28 2.50
CA VAL A 321 9.53 -4.49 3.21
C VAL A 321 8.64 -3.23 3.15
N PRO A 322 7.45 -3.28 2.51
CA PRO A 322 6.59 -2.10 2.40
C PRO A 322 6.07 -1.60 3.74
N CYS A 323 5.92 -0.27 3.87
CA CYS A 323 5.48 0.36 5.13
C CYS A 323 4.12 -0.15 5.61
N HIS A 324 3.17 -0.37 4.69
CA HIS A 324 1.83 -0.87 5.03
C HIS A 324 1.82 -2.33 5.48
N LEU A 325 2.84 -3.16 5.18
CA LEU A 325 2.99 -4.48 5.83
C LEU A 325 3.53 -4.34 7.24
N ARG A 326 4.53 -3.46 7.43
CA ARG A 326 5.12 -3.21 8.76
C ARG A 326 4.05 -2.70 9.72
N ASP A 327 3.19 -1.80 9.25
CA ASP A 327 2.11 -1.27 10.08
C ASP A 327 1.21 -2.38 10.59
N GLN A 328 0.86 -3.36 9.75
CA GLN A 328 0.00 -4.47 10.13
C GLN A 328 0.57 -5.35 11.26
N ASN A 329 1.87 -5.23 11.57
CA ASN A 329 2.56 -5.96 12.63
C ASN A 329 2.44 -7.48 12.52
N ILE A 330 2.53 -7.99 11.29
CA ILE A 330 2.45 -9.43 10.98
C ILE A 330 3.83 -10.11 10.92
N GLY A 331 4.91 -9.38 11.23
CA GLY A 331 6.29 -9.83 11.05
C GLY A 331 6.74 -9.85 9.57
N PHE A 332 7.83 -10.54 9.27
CA PHE A 332 8.42 -10.58 7.93
C PHE A 332 7.96 -11.80 7.11
N LYS A 333 6.64 -11.96 6.94
CA LYS A 333 6.07 -13.18 6.31
C LYS A 333 6.56 -13.44 4.89
N SER A 334 6.76 -12.40 4.11
CA SER A 334 7.29 -12.53 2.74
C SER A 334 8.76 -12.99 2.73
N LYS A 335 9.58 -12.55 3.70
CA LYS A 335 10.92 -13.09 3.91
C LYS A 335 10.85 -14.56 4.29
N GLU A 336 10.08 -14.90 5.31
CA GLU A 336 9.95 -16.29 5.80
C GLU A 336 9.48 -17.24 4.69
N LEU A 337 8.56 -16.78 3.83
CA LEU A 337 8.05 -17.54 2.69
C LEU A 337 9.11 -17.74 1.61
N MET A 338 9.84 -16.69 1.24
CA MET A 338 10.94 -16.80 0.26
C MET A 338 12.08 -17.68 0.79
N GLU A 339 12.43 -17.59 2.07
CA GLU A 339 13.40 -18.48 2.72
C GLU A 339 12.91 -19.93 2.76
N CYS A 340 11.61 -20.15 2.96
CA CYS A 340 11.01 -21.48 2.83
C CYS A 340 11.19 -22.06 1.42
N ALA A 341 11.16 -21.21 0.39
CA ALA A 341 11.44 -21.56 -1.00
C ALA A 341 12.95 -21.66 -1.32
N GLY A 342 13.83 -21.49 -0.33
CA GLY A 342 15.29 -21.64 -0.48
C GLY A 342 16.03 -20.36 -0.87
N ALA A 343 15.42 -19.18 -0.72
CA ALA A 343 16.10 -17.89 -0.90
C ALA A 343 16.99 -17.54 0.31
N GLN A 344 18.03 -16.74 0.07
CA GLN A 344 18.77 -16.02 1.11
C GLN A 344 18.28 -14.56 1.10
N VAL A 345 17.57 -14.13 2.15
CA VAL A 345 16.84 -12.86 2.12
C VAL A 345 17.45 -11.85 3.09
N GLU A 346 17.89 -10.72 2.56
CA GLU A 346 18.29 -9.54 3.33
C GLU A 346 17.14 -8.53 3.35
N VAL A 347 16.74 -8.05 4.54
CA VAL A 347 15.62 -7.11 4.68
C VAL A 347 16.09 -5.67 4.59
N ILE A 348 15.47 -4.90 3.69
CA ILE A 348 15.69 -3.47 3.52
C ILE A 348 14.54 -2.71 4.17
N GLU A 349 14.73 -2.24 5.41
CA GLU A 349 13.74 -1.50 6.19
C GLU A 349 13.74 0.02 5.92
N LYS A 350 13.92 0.40 4.66
CA LYS A 350 13.86 1.80 4.20
C LYS A 350 12.59 2.01 3.37
N CYS A 351 11.99 3.20 3.53
CA CYS A 351 10.82 3.58 2.74
C CYS A 351 11.22 3.69 1.25
N SER A 352 10.38 3.17 0.35
CA SER A 352 10.57 3.36 -1.09
C SER A 352 10.31 4.81 -1.50
N GLY A 353 9.45 5.54 -0.79
CA GLY A 353 9.07 6.92 -1.09
C GLY A 353 7.97 7.07 -2.14
N HIS A 354 7.31 5.99 -2.59
CA HIS A 354 6.36 6.06 -3.70
C HIS A 354 4.98 6.65 -3.34
N ASP A 355 4.30 6.08 -2.36
CA ASP A 355 2.93 6.49 -1.97
C ASP A 355 1.95 6.83 -3.12
N GLY A 356 1.76 5.88 -4.03
CA GLY A 356 0.82 6.02 -5.16
C GLY A 356 0.93 7.36 -5.90
N SER A 357 -0.13 8.18 -5.80
CA SER A 357 -0.21 9.45 -6.52
C SER A 357 0.71 10.54 -5.96
N TRP A 358 1.09 10.47 -4.67
CA TRP A 358 1.89 11.51 -4.02
C TRP A 358 3.25 11.67 -4.71
N SER A 359 4.01 10.59 -4.92
CA SER A 359 5.31 10.68 -5.63
C SER A 359 5.20 11.07 -7.10
N ALA A 360 4.01 10.97 -7.70
CA ALA A 360 3.80 11.34 -9.08
C ALA A 360 3.62 12.86 -9.27
N LYS A 361 3.19 13.57 -8.23
CA LYS A 361 2.96 15.02 -8.27
C LYS A 361 4.28 15.77 -8.41
N THR A 362 4.30 16.81 -9.24
CA THR A 362 5.51 17.59 -9.55
C THR A 362 6.20 18.13 -8.30
N GLU A 363 5.42 18.58 -7.32
CA GLU A 363 5.93 19.14 -6.06
C GLU A 363 6.62 18.10 -5.14
N PHE A 364 6.25 16.82 -5.23
CA PHE A 364 6.75 15.78 -4.33
C PHE A 364 7.68 14.78 -5.01
N PHE A 365 7.72 14.73 -6.35
CA PHE A 365 8.58 13.81 -7.07
C PHE A 365 10.06 13.90 -6.66
N PRO A 366 10.71 15.08 -6.58
CA PRO A 366 12.11 15.16 -6.15
C PRO A 366 12.34 14.61 -4.73
N LEU A 367 11.42 14.92 -3.81
CA LEU A 367 11.46 14.42 -2.43
C LEU A 367 11.27 12.90 -2.36
N SER A 368 10.34 12.36 -3.14
CA SER A 368 10.10 10.91 -3.27
C SER A 368 11.36 10.15 -3.71
N MET A 369 12.11 10.73 -4.65
CA MET A 369 13.35 10.13 -5.16
C MET A 369 14.48 10.22 -4.14
N LEU A 370 14.56 11.32 -3.37
CA LEU A 370 15.50 11.45 -2.26
C LEU A 370 15.25 10.38 -1.18
N ILE A 371 13.99 10.09 -0.87
CA ILE A 371 13.61 9.02 0.06
C ILE A 371 14.03 7.65 -0.51
N ALA A 372 13.68 7.37 -1.77
CA ALA A 372 14.01 6.11 -2.45
C ALA A 372 15.52 5.81 -2.46
N LYS A 373 16.36 6.84 -2.69
CA LYS A 373 17.83 6.72 -2.69
C LYS A 373 18.38 6.11 -1.40
N LYS A 374 17.74 6.33 -0.24
CA LYS A 374 18.17 5.72 1.02
C LYS A 374 18.02 4.20 0.99
N ALA A 375 16.93 3.69 0.39
CA ALA A 375 16.72 2.25 0.20
C ALA A 375 17.69 1.67 -0.83
N VAL A 376 17.88 2.36 -1.96
CA VAL A 376 18.80 1.91 -3.02
C VAL A 376 20.25 1.83 -2.54
N ARG A 377 20.72 2.78 -1.73
CA ARG A 377 22.06 2.72 -1.11
C ARG A 377 22.24 1.48 -0.22
N THR A 378 21.20 1.05 0.49
CA THR A 378 21.27 -0.20 1.26
C THR A 378 21.30 -1.40 0.32
N ILE A 379 20.50 -1.41 -0.75
CA ILE A 379 20.52 -2.47 -1.78
C ILE A 379 21.91 -2.57 -2.45
N GLU A 380 22.55 -1.45 -2.77
CA GLU A 380 23.92 -1.41 -3.33
C GLU A 380 24.95 -2.08 -2.42
N GLN A 381 24.76 -2.00 -1.11
CA GLN A 381 25.64 -2.60 -0.10
C GLN A 381 25.29 -4.06 0.22
N THR A 382 24.19 -4.57 -0.34
CA THR A 382 23.68 -5.92 -0.12
C THR A 382 23.96 -6.79 -1.36
N PRO A 383 24.80 -7.83 -1.27
CA PRO A 383 24.98 -8.76 -2.38
C PRO A 383 23.67 -9.51 -2.70
N ALA A 384 23.00 -9.14 -3.78
CA ALA A 384 21.72 -9.71 -4.18
C ALA A 384 21.66 -10.03 -5.67
N ASP A 385 20.93 -11.10 -6.02
CA ASP A 385 20.70 -11.51 -7.41
C ASP A 385 19.40 -10.90 -7.96
N LEU A 386 18.49 -10.49 -7.07
CA LEU A 386 17.23 -9.84 -7.38
C LEU A 386 16.74 -8.95 -6.21
N VAL A 387 15.92 -7.95 -6.55
CA VAL A 387 15.19 -7.14 -5.56
C VAL A 387 13.76 -7.63 -5.47
N ALA A 388 13.20 -7.63 -4.26
CA ALA A 388 11.82 -7.98 -4.01
C ALA A 388 11.07 -6.90 -3.22
N SER A 389 9.77 -6.74 -3.49
CA SER A 389 8.85 -5.92 -2.68
C SER A 389 7.40 -6.38 -2.89
N ASP A 390 6.61 -6.52 -1.82
CA ASP A 390 5.19 -6.90 -1.91
C ASP A 390 4.31 -5.80 -2.53
N CYS A 391 4.83 -4.58 -2.66
CA CYS A 391 4.10 -3.50 -3.32
C CYS A 391 4.69 -3.28 -4.71
N PRO A 392 3.97 -3.60 -5.81
CA PRO A 392 4.49 -3.39 -7.16
C PRO A 392 4.89 -1.94 -7.43
N LEU A 393 4.19 -0.97 -6.81
CA LEU A 393 4.52 0.44 -6.90
C LEU A 393 5.82 0.80 -6.16
N ALA A 394 6.10 0.16 -5.02
CA ALA A 394 7.38 0.30 -4.35
C ALA A 394 8.51 -0.31 -5.19
N GLY A 395 8.28 -1.47 -5.82
CA GLY A 395 9.23 -2.07 -6.76
C GLY A 395 9.57 -1.13 -7.91
N LEU A 396 8.56 -0.55 -8.58
CA LEU A 396 8.78 0.44 -9.63
C LEU A 396 9.58 1.66 -9.15
N GLN A 397 9.31 2.14 -7.95
CA GLN A 397 10.04 3.27 -7.35
C GLN A 397 11.51 2.95 -7.11
N LEU A 398 11.81 1.75 -6.60
CA LEU A 398 13.18 1.29 -6.36
C LEU A 398 13.93 1.13 -7.68
N ASP A 399 13.28 0.52 -8.67
CA ASP A 399 13.84 0.36 -10.02
C ASP A 399 14.14 1.72 -10.65
N GLN A 400 13.19 2.67 -10.59
CA GLN A 400 13.40 4.04 -11.06
C GLN A 400 14.52 4.76 -10.30
N ALA A 401 14.73 4.45 -9.02
CA ALA A 401 15.81 5.01 -8.21
C ALA A 401 17.17 4.32 -8.42
N GLY A 402 17.23 3.26 -9.23
CA GLY A 402 18.48 2.60 -9.64
C GLY A 402 18.71 1.20 -9.08
N ALA A 403 17.76 0.61 -8.35
CA ALA A 403 17.95 -0.68 -7.69
C ALA A 403 18.33 -1.82 -8.65
N MET A 404 17.79 -1.82 -9.88
CA MET A 404 18.08 -2.84 -10.89
C MET A 404 19.58 -2.96 -11.21
N ALA A 405 20.33 -1.86 -11.19
CA ALA A 405 21.75 -1.84 -11.52
C ALA A 405 22.61 -2.60 -10.48
N HIS A 406 22.07 -2.82 -9.28
CA HIS A 406 22.77 -3.45 -8.16
C HIS A 406 22.34 -4.89 -7.89
N ALA A 407 21.34 -5.40 -8.63
CA ALA A 407 20.77 -6.73 -8.38
C ALA A 407 20.39 -7.44 -9.68
N GLY A 408 21.42 -7.86 -10.43
CA GLY A 408 21.27 -8.72 -11.61
C GLY A 408 20.58 -8.06 -12.82
N GLY A 409 20.37 -6.74 -12.82
CA GLY A 409 19.80 -6.01 -13.96
C GLY A 409 18.32 -6.31 -14.24
N ARG A 410 17.62 -6.98 -13.31
CA ARG A 410 16.22 -7.40 -13.47
C ARG A 410 15.27 -6.49 -12.70
N PRO A 411 14.04 -6.25 -13.20
CA PRO A 411 13.02 -5.52 -12.46
C PRO A 411 12.73 -6.15 -11.10
N THR A 412 12.37 -5.31 -10.13
CA THR A 412 11.95 -5.76 -8.80
C THR A 412 10.73 -6.69 -8.91
N LYS A 413 10.79 -7.85 -8.24
CA LYS A 413 9.70 -8.85 -8.24
C LYS A 413 8.84 -8.78 -6.98
N HIS A 414 7.58 -9.19 -7.10
CA HIS A 414 6.76 -9.52 -5.95
C HIS A 414 7.20 -10.87 -5.34
N PRO A 415 7.26 -11.03 -4.00
CA PRO A 415 7.60 -12.30 -3.35
C PRO A 415 6.80 -13.50 -3.87
N ILE A 416 5.51 -13.32 -4.14
CA ILE A 416 4.66 -14.39 -4.72
C ILE A 416 5.12 -14.88 -6.10
N GLN A 417 5.68 -14.00 -6.94
CA GLN A 417 6.23 -14.40 -8.24
C GLN A 417 7.50 -15.24 -8.04
N ILE A 418 8.34 -14.87 -7.06
CA ILE A 418 9.55 -15.62 -6.71
C ILE A 418 9.17 -17.03 -6.22
N VAL A 419 8.14 -17.13 -5.37
CA VAL A 419 7.64 -18.40 -4.84
C VAL A 419 7.00 -19.25 -5.93
N ARG A 420 6.22 -18.65 -6.85
CA ARG A 420 5.71 -19.33 -8.04
C ARG A 420 6.86 -19.93 -8.86
N ASP A 421 7.87 -19.12 -9.17
CA ASP A 421 9.01 -19.54 -9.97
C ASP A 421 9.79 -20.66 -9.24
N ALA A 422 9.91 -20.60 -7.91
CA ALA A 422 10.51 -21.65 -7.09
C ALA A 422 9.76 -22.99 -7.16
N TYR A 423 8.43 -22.97 -7.30
CA TYR A 423 7.65 -24.19 -7.56
C TYR A 423 7.80 -24.74 -9.00
N GLY A 424 8.51 -24.04 -9.89
CA GLY A 424 8.61 -24.40 -11.31
C GLY A 424 7.35 -24.08 -12.13
N LEU A 425 6.46 -23.24 -11.60
CA LEU A 425 5.23 -22.82 -12.27
C LEU A 425 5.51 -21.70 -13.27
N ARG A 426 4.85 -21.73 -14.43
CA ARG A 426 5.07 -20.76 -15.52
C ARG A 426 4.20 -19.50 -15.33
N SER A 427 4.75 -18.35 -15.73
CA SER A 427 4.06 -17.06 -15.83
C SER A 427 2.95 -17.06 -16.87
#